data_AF-A0A9W6BP30-F1
#
_entry.id   AF-A0A9W6BP30-F1
#
_cell.length_a   1.000
_cell.length_b   1.000
_cell.length_c   1.000
_cell.angle_alpha   90.00
_cell.angle_beta   90.00
_cell.angle_gamma   90.00
#
_symmetry.space_group_name_H-M   'P 1'
#
loop_
_entity.id
_entity.type
_entity.pdbx_description
1 polymer ?
#
loop_
_entity_poly.entity_id
_entity_poly.type
_entity_poly.pdbx_seq_one_letter_code
_entity_poly.pdbx_strand_id
1 'polypeptide(L)'
;MLPVTRFRAPSVAGGRSRMSILAPSCRPGLRRRNLVRAEPSEFGLAPAQPKTPYGEMLQYYLRMEPHLFKNAVDTQLAKLRDEKLRRQEKEEQLSASSDRTELALYKRMEEVREGEVRATLEDLMYVSILEKFLLLGVDMLPRMDGFVDPPATNLKALTEGLHSKEALELVREHLLSVMGNAASAYSAAYVKMSKFQMAQVYAASVMFGYFLRRVDQRFQLEKALGTLPLSKEDAVARLERLFAAAEDVETSGNPDWADATTVDLDSPSPSSSFSRGSIDDERDAPSASTSSSGPGSGLGSGSGPRRAASPDGGRGSKSSLRRYVESFDQATMVETARVVSVEGAALVERQTSALLGDIKKLTAQMQEVVGDNASSMQEAIERMAKAVEHDMVETVTMQVTTQRRSVLEAVAFGSFLRDVEGWVQDEYALLTPIPPPQLPPGAAV
;
A
#
# COMPACT_ATOMS: atom_id res chain seq x y z
N MET A 1 30.57 73.06 7.69
CA MET A 1 29.69 74.21 7.94
C MET A 1 28.25 73.69 7.98
N LEU A 2 27.54 73.96 9.08
CA LEU A 2 26.10 73.79 9.32
C LEU A 2 25.27 74.67 8.33
N PRO A 3 23.91 74.61 8.21
CA PRO A 3 22.98 74.14 9.24
C PRO A 3 21.67 73.42 8.83
N VAL A 4 21.08 72.87 9.89
CA VAL A 4 19.69 72.47 10.13
C VAL A 4 18.82 73.70 10.37
N THR A 5 17.56 73.71 9.94
CA THR A 5 16.52 74.54 10.57
C THR A 5 15.18 73.80 10.72
N ARG A 6 14.80 73.62 11.99
CA ARG A 6 13.45 73.33 12.48
C ARG A 6 12.51 74.52 12.20
N PHE A 7 11.23 74.25 11.99
CA PHE A 7 10.17 75.21 12.31
C PHE A 7 9.09 74.57 13.17
N ARG A 8 8.65 75.36 14.15
CA ARG A 8 7.82 75.03 15.32
C ARG A 8 6.38 75.51 15.07
N ALA A 9 5.43 74.78 15.64
CA ALA A 9 3.97 74.99 15.59
C ALA A 9 3.48 76.37 16.07
N PRO A 10 2.17 76.64 15.91
CA PRO A 10 1.39 76.92 17.12
C PRO A 10 0.02 76.25 17.20
N SER A 11 -0.40 76.08 18.45
CA SER A 11 -1.68 75.55 18.94
C SER A 11 -2.71 76.68 19.05
N VAL A 12 -4.00 76.43 18.76
CA VAL A 12 -5.12 77.14 19.39
C VAL A 12 -6.30 76.19 19.61
N ALA A 13 -6.92 76.39 20.78
CA ALA A 13 -7.96 75.64 21.46
C ALA A 13 -9.36 75.66 20.81
N GLY A 14 -10.13 74.60 21.12
CA GLY A 14 -11.35 74.73 21.93
C GLY A 14 -12.68 74.96 21.22
N GLY A 15 -13.58 73.97 21.27
CA GLY A 15 -15.00 74.17 21.00
C GLY A 15 -15.82 72.88 20.96
N ARG A 16 -16.43 72.51 22.10
CA ARG A 16 -17.37 71.39 22.24
C ARG A 16 -18.71 71.70 21.55
N SER A 17 -19.32 70.70 20.92
CA SER A 17 -20.78 70.52 20.99
C SER A 17 -21.18 69.05 20.78
N ARG A 18 -22.01 68.58 21.70
CA ARG A 18 -22.62 67.25 21.79
C ARG A 18 -23.80 67.16 20.82
N MET A 19 -23.97 66.02 20.16
CA MET A 19 -25.30 65.41 20.00
C MET A 19 -25.19 63.91 20.22
N SER A 20 -26.06 63.42 21.10
CA SER A 20 -26.28 62.03 21.46
C SER A 20 -27.58 61.53 20.83
N ILE A 21 -27.69 60.20 20.79
CA ILE A 21 -28.91 59.36 20.67
C ILE A 21 -29.13 58.79 19.26
N LEU A 22 -28.78 57.52 19.07
CA LEU A 22 -29.73 56.40 18.92
C LEU A 22 -28.97 55.06 18.78
N ALA A 23 -29.24 54.12 19.68
CA ALA A 23 -28.91 52.71 19.49
C ALA A 23 -29.87 52.07 18.48
N PRO A 24 -29.49 50.94 17.85
CA PRO A 24 -30.26 49.74 18.18
C PRO A 24 -29.43 48.45 18.29
N SER A 25 -29.74 47.72 19.37
CA SER A 25 -30.12 46.30 19.39
C SER A 25 -29.18 45.22 18.82
N CYS A 26 -28.78 44.35 19.75
CA CYS A 26 -28.17 43.03 19.55
C CYS A 26 -28.94 42.13 18.57
N ARG A 27 -28.20 41.43 17.70
CA ARG A 27 -28.58 40.11 17.15
C ARG A 27 -27.37 39.16 17.10
N PRO A 28 -27.60 37.83 17.18
CA PRO A 28 -26.65 36.88 17.74
C PRO A 28 -25.63 36.37 16.71
N GLY A 29 -24.52 35.86 17.23
CA GLY A 29 -23.31 35.50 16.50
C GLY A 29 -23.53 34.51 15.36
N LEU A 30 -23.08 34.91 14.18
CA LEU A 30 -22.63 33.95 13.17
C LEU A 30 -21.33 33.34 13.67
N ARG A 31 -21.38 32.06 14.07
CA ARG A 31 -20.21 31.18 14.14
C ARG A 31 -19.45 31.35 12.83
N ARG A 32 -18.22 31.89 12.90
CA ARG A 32 -17.25 31.78 11.82
C ARG A 32 -17.09 30.29 11.53
N ARG A 33 -17.68 29.82 10.43
CA ARG A 33 -17.26 28.58 9.81
C ARG A 33 -15.81 28.84 9.41
N ASN A 34 -14.87 28.19 10.09
CA ASN A 34 -13.51 28.09 9.61
C ASN A 34 -13.58 27.29 8.30
N LEU A 35 -13.78 28.00 7.19
CA LEU A 35 -13.47 27.48 5.88
C LEU A 35 -11.94 27.46 5.85
N VAL A 36 -11.34 26.33 6.25
CA VAL A 36 -9.92 26.08 6.03
C VAL A 36 -9.78 25.99 4.51
N ARG A 37 -9.45 27.13 3.90
CA ARG A 37 -9.02 27.20 2.52
C ARG A 37 -7.70 26.44 2.48
N ALA A 38 -7.69 25.27 1.84
CA ALA A 38 -6.47 24.52 1.60
C ALA A 38 -5.44 25.47 0.99
N GLU A 39 -4.33 25.67 1.70
CA GLU A 39 -3.21 26.47 1.23
C GLU A 39 -2.67 25.79 -0.04
N PRO A 40 -2.38 26.54 -1.12
CA PRO A 40 -1.94 25.98 -2.40
C PRO A 40 -0.55 25.30 -2.35
N SER A 41 0.01 25.07 -1.16
CA SER A 41 1.27 24.35 -0.90
C SER A 41 1.07 22.98 -0.25
N GLU A 42 -0.16 22.48 -0.12
CA GLU A 42 -0.45 21.13 0.43
C GLU A 42 -0.40 20.00 -0.60
N PHE A 43 -0.26 20.30 -1.90
CA PHE A 43 0.05 19.31 -2.94
C PHE A 43 1.55 18.98 -2.99
N GLY A 44 2.16 18.84 -1.81
CA GLY A 44 3.58 18.53 -1.67
C GLY A 44 3.74 17.09 -1.24
N LEU A 45 4.24 16.24 -2.14
CA LEU A 45 4.94 14.95 -1.98
C LEU A 45 4.62 14.00 -0.82
N ALA A 46 4.45 14.47 0.41
CA ALA A 46 4.26 13.66 1.59
C ALA A 46 3.37 14.36 2.64
N PRO A 47 2.39 13.65 3.22
CA PRO A 47 1.59 14.17 4.33
C PRO A 47 2.40 14.31 5.63
N ALA A 48 3.46 13.50 5.84
CA ALA A 48 4.31 13.59 7.01
C ALA A 48 5.56 14.46 6.76
N GLN A 49 5.83 15.37 7.68
CA GLN A 49 7.04 16.21 7.64
C GLN A 49 8.25 15.43 8.19
N PRO A 50 9.47 15.62 7.64
CA PRO A 50 10.71 15.04 8.17
C PRO A 50 10.95 15.45 9.63
N LYS A 51 11.56 14.57 10.43
CA LYS A 51 11.91 14.83 11.84
C LYS A 51 13.36 15.32 11.99
N THR A 52 14.22 14.96 11.04
CA THR A 52 15.66 15.12 11.08
C THR A 52 16.14 16.04 9.95
N PRO A 53 17.28 16.73 10.12
CA PRO A 53 17.85 17.57 9.06
C PRO A 53 18.23 16.76 7.81
N TYR A 54 18.58 15.49 7.97
CA TYR A 54 18.84 14.59 6.84
C TYR A 54 17.56 14.28 6.06
N GLY A 55 16.45 14.06 6.75
CA GLY A 55 15.14 13.91 6.12
C GLY A 55 14.73 15.14 5.29
N GLU A 56 14.95 16.34 5.82
CA GLU A 56 14.72 17.60 5.10
C GLU A 56 15.58 17.73 3.84
N MET A 57 16.88 17.43 3.97
CA MET A 57 17.82 17.43 2.84
C MET A 57 17.40 16.45 1.75
N LEU A 58 16.98 15.23 2.12
CA LEU A 58 16.56 14.22 1.16
C LEU A 58 15.22 14.57 0.49
N GLN A 59 14.29 15.16 1.24
CA GLN A 59 13.06 15.68 0.65
C GLN A 59 13.34 16.81 -0.34
N TYR A 60 14.36 17.64 -0.09
CA TYR A 60 14.83 18.63 -1.05
C TYR A 60 15.42 17.97 -2.30
N TYR A 61 16.26 16.93 -2.16
CA TYR A 61 16.80 16.20 -3.31
C TYR A 61 15.70 15.54 -4.15
N LEU A 62 14.68 14.93 -3.55
CA LEU A 62 13.55 14.39 -4.32
C LEU A 62 12.81 15.46 -5.15
N ARG A 63 12.75 16.70 -4.65
CA ARG A 63 12.09 17.81 -5.35
C ARG A 63 12.95 18.40 -6.47
N MET A 64 14.22 18.60 -6.19
CA MET A 64 15.10 19.42 -7.04
C MET A 64 16.04 18.56 -7.89
N GLU A 65 16.60 17.49 -7.32
CA GLU A 65 17.67 16.69 -7.93
C GLU A 65 17.46 15.18 -7.67
N PRO A 66 16.47 14.53 -8.33
CA PRO A 66 16.13 13.13 -8.05
C PRO A 66 17.27 12.15 -8.33
N HIS A 67 18.20 12.51 -9.22
CA HIS A 67 19.35 11.67 -9.57
C HIS A 67 20.38 11.55 -8.43
N LEU A 68 20.46 12.56 -7.54
CA LEU A 68 21.36 12.54 -6.38
C LEU A 68 20.76 11.76 -5.20
N PHE A 69 19.44 11.58 -5.19
CA PHE A 69 18.71 11.02 -4.06
C PHE A 69 19.24 9.65 -3.62
N LYS A 70 19.30 8.67 -4.53
CA LYS A 70 19.73 7.30 -4.18
C LYS A 70 21.13 7.27 -3.57
N ASN A 71 22.10 7.92 -4.23
CA ASN A 71 23.47 8.01 -3.74
C ASN A 71 23.54 8.68 -2.36
N ALA A 72 22.71 9.71 -2.11
CA ALA A 72 22.64 10.38 -0.82
C ALA A 72 22.10 9.47 0.27
N VAL A 73 21.04 8.70 0.00
CA VAL A 73 20.50 7.71 0.96
C VAL A 73 21.54 6.64 1.26
N ASP A 74 22.15 6.04 0.23
CA ASP A 74 23.15 4.97 0.37
C ASP A 74 24.35 5.44 1.19
N THR A 75 24.81 6.66 0.93
CA THR A 75 25.92 7.28 1.66
C THR A 75 25.58 7.46 3.14
N GLN A 76 24.36 7.88 3.47
CA GLN A 76 23.95 8.05 4.86
C GLN A 76 23.74 6.71 5.57
N LEU A 77 23.14 5.73 4.92
CA LEU A 77 22.98 4.38 5.48
C LEU A 77 24.33 3.70 5.72
N ALA A 78 25.28 3.84 4.78
CA ALA A 78 26.65 3.33 4.95
C ALA A 78 27.35 3.97 6.16
N LYS A 79 27.21 5.30 6.34
CA LYS A 79 27.76 5.99 7.52
C LYS A 79 27.17 5.46 8.83
N LEU A 80 25.84 5.26 8.89
CA LEU A 80 25.18 4.72 10.07
C LEU A 80 25.63 3.28 10.37
N ARG A 81 25.84 2.46 9.33
CA ARG A 81 26.38 1.10 9.48
C ARG A 81 27.80 1.10 10.04
N ASP A 82 28.68 1.91 9.48
CA ASP A 82 30.08 1.99 9.91
C ASP A 82 30.20 2.59 11.32
N GLU A 83 29.28 3.48 11.69
CA GLU A 83 29.14 3.98 13.07
C GLU A 83 28.67 2.90 14.03
N LYS A 84 27.68 2.09 13.65
CA LYS A 84 27.20 0.94 14.44
C LYS A 84 28.32 -0.07 14.71
N LEU A 85 29.17 -0.35 13.72
CA LEU A 85 30.29 -1.29 13.87
C LEU A 85 31.33 -0.77 14.86
N ARG A 86 31.79 0.49 14.70
CA ARG A 86 32.76 1.12 15.63
C ARG A 86 32.25 1.17 17.07
N ARG A 87 30.94 1.30 17.23
CA ARG A 87 30.26 1.36 18.52
C ARG A 87 30.18 0.01 19.21
N GLN A 88 29.95 -1.06 18.46
CA GLN A 88 30.01 -2.43 18.96
C GLN A 88 31.43 -2.76 19.45
N GLU A 89 32.46 -2.43 18.67
CA GLU A 89 33.86 -2.61 19.07
C GLU A 89 34.19 -1.84 20.37
N LYS A 90 33.71 -0.61 20.49
CA LYS A 90 33.92 0.21 21.69
C LYS A 90 33.16 -0.33 22.90
N GLU A 91 31.94 -0.84 22.71
CA GLU A 91 31.19 -1.49 23.79
C GLU A 91 31.91 -2.75 24.28
N GLU A 92 32.42 -3.58 23.37
CA GLU A 92 33.19 -4.78 23.70
C GLU A 92 34.46 -4.43 24.49
N GLN A 93 35.22 -3.42 24.04
CA GLN A 93 36.42 -2.93 24.73
C GLN A 93 36.11 -2.42 26.14
N LEU A 94 35.04 -1.64 26.29
CA LEU A 94 34.62 -1.15 27.60
C LEU A 94 34.07 -2.28 28.47
N SER A 95 33.43 -3.30 27.88
CA SER A 95 32.88 -4.45 28.61
C SER A 95 33.98 -5.36 29.16
N ALA A 96 35.12 -5.40 28.47
CA ALA A 96 36.32 -6.07 28.91
C ALA A 96 37.08 -5.28 29.98
N SER A 97 36.84 -3.97 30.11
CA SER A 97 37.41 -3.15 31.18
C SER A 97 36.64 -3.35 32.49
N SER A 98 37.31 -3.19 33.64
CA SER A 98 36.71 -3.41 34.96
C SER A 98 35.82 -2.24 35.44
N ASP A 99 35.72 -1.17 34.65
CA ASP A 99 35.10 0.10 35.08
C ASP A 99 33.59 0.12 34.85
N ARG A 100 32.86 -0.51 35.77
CA ARG A 100 31.41 -0.66 35.75
C ARG A 100 30.64 0.68 35.64
N THR A 101 31.19 1.76 36.18
CA THR A 101 30.60 3.11 36.11
C THR A 101 30.72 3.72 34.72
N GLU A 102 31.87 3.55 34.05
CA GLU A 102 32.09 4.03 32.69
C GLU A 102 31.21 3.26 31.70
N LEU A 103 31.09 1.95 31.90
CA LEU A 103 30.16 1.09 31.18
C LEU A 103 28.70 1.53 31.30
N ALA A 104 28.25 1.85 32.51
CA ALA A 104 26.88 2.31 32.74
C ALA A 104 26.61 3.67 32.07
N LEU A 105 27.58 4.58 32.10
CA LEU A 105 27.50 5.87 31.42
C LEU A 105 27.46 5.69 29.90
N TYR A 106 28.34 4.85 29.36
CA TYR A 106 28.37 4.53 27.93
C TYR A 106 27.03 3.99 27.45
N LYS A 107 26.44 3.02 28.17
CA LYS A 107 25.12 2.46 27.84
C LYS A 107 24.01 3.50 27.81
N ARG A 108 23.98 4.43 28.78
CA ARG A 108 22.97 5.51 28.78
C ARG A 108 23.15 6.50 27.64
N MET A 109 24.40 6.84 27.30
CA MET A 109 24.68 7.68 26.14
C MET A 109 24.28 6.98 24.84
N GLU A 110 24.45 5.67 24.81
CA GLU A 110 24.11 4.84 23.66
C GLU A 110 22.60 4.74 23.45
N GLU A 111 21.81 4.58 24.51
CA GLU A 111 20.33 4.60 24.42
C GLU A 111 19.81 5.89 23.75
N VAL A 112 20.41 7.05 24.08
CA VAL A 112 20.05 8.33 23.46
C VAL A 112 20.45 8.36 21.99
N ARG A 113 21.68 7.90 21.70
CA ARG A 113 22.22 7.87 20.33
C ARG A 113 21.44 6.93 19.42
N GLU A 114 21.04 5.76 19.93
CA GLU A 114 20.16 4.83 19.23
C GLU A 114 18.81 5.47 18.89
N GLY A 115 18.28 6.34 19.76
CA GLY A 115 17.08 7.13 19.48
C GLY A 115 17.27 8.10 18.30
N GLU A 116 18.39 8.81 18.24
CA GLU A 116 18.73 9.73 17.15
C GLU A 116 18.96 9.01 15.82
N VAL A 117 19.68 7.89 15.86
CA VAL A 117 19.92 7.02 14.71
C VAL A 117 18.61 6.46 14.19
N ARG A 118 17.73 6.00 15.10
CA ARG A 118 16.40 5.50 14.74
C ARG A 118 15.55 6.57 14.07
N ALA A 119 15.51 7.78 14.60
CA ALA A 119 14.77 8.89 13.99
C ALA A 119 15.31 9.23 12.58
N THR A 120 16.63 9.16 12.39
CA THR A 120 17.28 9.36 11.09
C THR A 120 16.92 8.24 10.12
N LEU A 121 16.92 6.98 10.59
CA LEU A 121 16.58 5.81 9.79
C LEU A 121 15.10 5.81 9.39
N GLU A 122 14.20 6.18 10.29
CA GLU A 122 12.78 6.41 9.99
C GLU A 122 12.62 7.42 8.84
N ASP A 123 13.31 8.55 8.89
CA ASP A 123 13.25 9.55 7.81
C ASP A 123 13.83 9.02 6.49
N LEU A 124 14.98 8.34 6.52
CA LEU A 124 15.60 7.73 5.34
C LEU A 124 14.65 6.74 4.66
N MET A 125 14.03 5.86 5.45
CA MET A 125 13.06 4.88 4.96
C MET A 125 11.79 5.57 4.43
N TYR A 126 11.26 6.56 5.14
CA TYR A 126 10.06 7.27 4.71
C TYR A 126 10.28 7.96 3.36
N VAL A 127 11.39 8.69 3.21
CA VAL A 127 11.70 9.40 1.97
C VAL A 127 11.98 8.41 0.82
N SER A 128 12.57 7.24 1.12
CA SER A 128 12.71 6.16 0.12
C SER A 128 11.36 5.62 -0.37
N ILE A 129 10.36 5.54 0.51
CA ILE A 129 8.99 5.17 0.11
C ILE A 129 8.38 6.27 -0.79
N LEU A 130 8.61 7.55 -0.48
CA LEU A 130 8.13 8.66 -1.32
C LEU A 130 8.72 8.62 -2.74
N GLU A 131 10.00 8.25 -2.87
CA GLU A 131 10.63 8.03 -4.17
C GLU A 131 9.86 6.96 -4.98
N LYS A 132 9.43 5.86 -4.35
CA LYS A 132 8.67 4.81 -5.04
C LYS A 132 7.32 5.33 -5.57
N PHE A 133 6.62 6.16 -4.79
CA PHE A 133 5.38 6.80 -5.24
C PHE A 133 5.61 7.77 -6.39
N LEU A 134 6.70 8.54 -6.35
CA LEU A 134 7.10 9.42 -7.44
C LEU A 134 7.39 8.66 -8.73
N LEU A 135 8.10 7.54 -8.65
CA LEU A 135 8.43 6.70 -9.82
C LEU A 135 7.17 6.11 -10.48
N LEU A 136 6.10 5.90 -9.71
CA LEU A 136 4.81 5.43 -10.22
C LEU A 136 3.94 6.56 -10.77
N GLY A 137 4.34 7.82 -10.57
CA GLY A 137 3.58 9.01 -10.97
C GLY A 137 2.27 9.16 -10.21
N VAL A 138 2.22 8.72 -8.94
CA VAL A 138 1.05 8.85 -8.08
C VAL A 138 1.38 9.71 -6.86
N ASP A 139 0.70 10.84 -6.75
CA ASP A 139 0.81 11.70 -5.57
C ASP A 139 0.13 11.06 -4.36
N MET A 140 0.78 11.15 -3.20
CA MET A 140 0.21 10.73 -1.91
C MET A 140 -1.00 11.59 -1.54
N LEU A 141 -1.94 11.02 -0.78
CA LEU A 141 -3.09 11.76 -0.29
C LEU A 141 -2.67 12.90 0.66
N PRO A 142 -3.31 14.08 0.55
CA PRO A 142 -3.15 15.14 1.54
C PRO A 142 -3.86 14.76 2.85
N ARG A 143 -3.70 15.60 3.88
CA ARG A 143 -4.42 15.41 5.14
C ARG A 143 -5.92 15.36 4.91
N MET A 144 -6.56 14.34 5.47
CA MET A 144 -7.96 14.04 5.27
C MET A 144 -8.80 14.69 6.36
N ASP A 145 -9.14 15.97 6.18
CA ASP A 145 -9.99 16.72 7.12
C ASP A 145 -11.22 17.33 6.43
N GLY A 146 -12.37 17.25 7.07
CA GLY A 146 -13.63 17.78 6.56
C GLY A 146 -14.04 17.16 5.23
N PHE A 147 -13.83 17.89 4.13
CA PHE A 147 -14.21 17.48 2.78
C PHE A 147 -12.98 17.24 1.91
N VAL A 148 -12.85 16.03 1.37
CA VAL A 148 -11.61 15.57 0.71
C VAL A 148 -11.93 14.98 -0.67
N ASP A 149 -11.75 15.80 -1.71
CA ASP A 149 -11.88 15.38 -3.11
C ASP A 149 -10.60 15.78 -3.89
N PRO A 150 -9.52 14.98 -3.78
CA PRO A 150 -8.31 15.19 -4.56
C PRO A 150 -8.58 14.89 -6.05
N PRO A 151 -7.76 15.43 -6.97
CA PRO A 151 -7.90 15.15 -8.39
C PRO A 151 -7.79 13.64 -8.67
N ALA A 152 -8.49 13.19 -9.71
CA ALA A 152 -8.49 11.79 -10.12
C ALA A 152 -7.05 11.34 -10.45
N THR A 153 -6.63 10.21 -9.88
CA THR A 153 -5.33 9.60 -10.14
C THR A 153 -5.46 8.23 -10.79
N ASN A 154 -4.36 7.76 -11.34
CA ASN A 154 -4.27 6.45 -12.00
C ASN A 154 -4.31 5.31 -10.98
N LEU A 155 -5.50 4.88 -10.56
CA LEU A 155 -5.69 3.72 -9.66
C LEU A 155 -5.05 2.42 -10.20
N LYS A 156 -4.93 2.33 -11.53
CA LYS A 156 -4.27 1.23 -12.22
C LYS A 156 -2.77 1.13 -11.86
N ALA A 157 -2.09 2.26 -11.69
CA ALA A 157 -0.68 2.28 -11.32
C ALA A 157 -0.46 1.74 -9.90
N LEU A 158 -1.38 2.01 -8.97
CA LEU A 158 -1.36 1.50 -7.59
C LEU A 158 -1.68 -0.01 -7.47
N THR A 159 -2.01 -0.67 -8.58
CA THR A 159 -2.43 -2.08 -8.57
C THR A 159 -1.56 -2.92 -9.50
N GLU A 160 -1.67 -2.72 -10.80
CA GLU A 160 -0.96 -3.55 -11.80
C GLU A 160 0.55 -3.31 -11.83
N GLY A 161 1.02 -2.13 -11.40
CA GLY A 161 2.44 -1.83 -11.34
C GLY A 161 3.19 -2.48 -10.17
N LEU A 162 2.46 -2.98 -9.17
CA LEU A 162 3.04 -3.37 -7.86
C LEU A 162 2.90 -4.85 -7.55
N HIS A 163 1.79 -5.45 -7.97
CA HIS A 163 1.38 -6.78 -7.56
C HIS A 163 1.36 -7.74 -8.74
N SER A 164 1.72 -9.00 -8.49
CA SER A 164 1.52 -10.08 -9.44
C SER A 164 0.02 -10.22 -9.78
N LYS A 165 -0.30 -10.82 -10.95
CA LYS A 165 -1.69 -11.02 -11.38
C LYS A 165 -2.52 -11.79 -10.35
N GLU A 166 -1.88 -12.71 -9.62
CA GLU A 166 -2.50 -13.51 -8.56
C GLU A 166 -2.79 -12.67 -7.31
N ALA A 167 -1.84 -11.80 -6.92
CA ALA A 167 -2.02 -10.88 -5.79
C ALA A 167 -3.16 -9.86 -6.03
N LEU A 168 -3.45 -9.49 -7.28
CA LEU A 168 -4.58 -8.61 -7.60
C LEU A 168 -5.95 -9.19 -7.20
N GLU A 169 -6.11 -10.52 -7.14
CA GLU A 169 -7.34 -11.12 -6.63
C GLU A 169 -7.52 -10.80 -5.15
N LEU A 170 -6.46 -10.99 -4.36
CA LEU A 170 -6.44 -10.73 -2.91
C LEU A 170 -6.63 -9.23 -2.60
N VAL A 171 -6.02 -8.33 -3.39
CA VAL A 171 -6.22 -6.88 -3.25
C VAL A 171 -7.68 -6.50 -3.48
N ARG A 172 -8.35 -7.09 -4.49
CA ARG A 172 -9.77 -6.83 -4.75
C ARG A 172 -10.65 -7.34 -3.62
N GLU A 173 -10.37 -8.52 -3.08
CA GLU A 173 -11.11 -9.07 -1.94
C GLU A 173 -10.95 -8.20 -0.69
N HIS A 174 -9.72 -7.76 -0.39
CA HIS A 174 -9.45 -6.82 0.71
C HIS A 174 -10.20 -5.49 0.52
N LEU A 175 -10.16 -4.90 -0.68
CA LEU A 175 -10.88 -3.66 -0.99
C LEU A 175 -12.40 -3.82 -0.75
N LEU A 176 -12.99 -4.90 -1.24
CA LEU A 176 -14.42 -5.18 -1.06
C LEU A 176 -14.75 -5.43 0.43
N SER A 177 -13.89 -6.15 1.15
CA SER A 177 -14.07 -6.46 2.57
C SER A 177 -14.03 -5.20 3.44
N VAL A 178 -13.06 -4.31 3.19
CA VAL A 178 -12.84 -3.13 4.03
C VAL A 178 -13.82 -2.00 3.72
N MET A 179 -14.24 -1.86 2.46
CA MET A 179 -15.26 -0.88 2.08
C MET A 179 -16.70 -1.37 2.34
N GLY A 180 -16.91 -2.68 2.47
CA GLY A 180 -18.23 -3.29 2.67
C GLY A 180 -19.25 -2.84 1.62
N ASN A 181 -20.43 -2.41 2.06
CA ASN A 181 -21.51 -1.97 1.16
C ASN A 181 -21.12 -0.74 0.32
N ALA A 182 -20.22 0.12 0.81
CA ALA A 182 -19.75 1.29 0.06
C ALA A 182 -18.93 0.89 -1.17
N ALA A 183 -18.39 -0.34 -1.22
CA ALA A 183 -17.68 -0.84 -2.38
C ALA A 183 -18.57 -0.95 -3.62
N SER A 184 -19.86 -1.27 -3.44
CA SER A 184 -20.85 -1.39 -4.51
C SER A 184 -21.54 -0.06 -4.86
N ALA A 185 -21.26 1.01 -4.12
CA ALA A 185 -21.83 2.33 -4.38
C ALA A 185 -21.22 2.96 -5.63
N TYR A 186 -21.96 3.92 -6.22
CA TYR A 186 -21.48 4.69 -7.36
C TYR A 186 -20.20 5.44 -6.99
N SER A 187 -19.23 5.44 -7.90
CA SER A 187 -17.92 6.07 -7.71
C SER A 187 -18.01 7.55 -7.30
N ALA A 188 -18.99 8.29 -7.82
CA ALA A 188 -19.21 9.71 -7.51
C ALA A 188 -20.08 9.95 -6.26
N ALA A 189 -20.54 8.91 -5.57
CA ALA A 189 -21.32 9.06 -4.35
C ALA A 189 -20.42 9.58 -3.21
N TYR A 190 -20.98 10.44 -2.38
CA TYR A 190 -20.31 10.93 -1.17
C TYR A 190 -20.59 10.02 0.00
N VAL A 191 -19.53 9.69 0.75
CA VAL A 191 -19.61 8.92 2.00
C VAL A 191 -19.06 9.78 3.12
N LYS A 192 -19.86 9.92 4.19
CA LYS A 192 -19.44 10.52 5.46
C LYS A 192 -19.09 9.40 6.43
N MET A 193 -17.89 9.43 7.00
CA MET A 193 -17.46 8.46 8.02
C MET A 193 -16.63 9.15 9.10
N SER A 194 -16.42 8.48 10.23
CA SER A 194 -15.51 9.00 11.25
C SER A 194 -14.05 8.90 10.79
N LYS A 195 -13.21 9.86 11.18
CA LYS A 195 -11.75 9.80 10.94
C LYS A 195 -11.13 8.56 11.59
N PHE A 196 -11.68 8.12 12.73
CA PHE A 196 -11.27 6.89 13.40
C PHE A 196 -11.50 5.65 12.53
N GLN A 197 -12.70 5.46 11.95
CA GLN A 197 -12.98 4.35 11.04
C GLN A 197 -12.06 4.40 9.83
N MET A 198 -11.87 5.60 9.24
CA MET A 198 -10.96 5.78 8.12
C MET A 198 -9.51 5.42 8.49
N ALA A 199 -9.07 5.73 9.72
CA ALA A 199 -7.73 5.40 10.21
C ALA A 199 -7.55 3.90 10.41
N GLN A 200 -8.56 3.21 10.95
CA GLN A 200 -8.56 1.76 11.06
C GLN A 200 -8.49 1.10 9.69
N VAL A 201 -9.31 1.57 8.74
CA VAL A 201 -9.34 1.11 7.34
C VAL A 201 -7.98 1.31 6.67
N TYR A 202 -7.38 2.50 6.81
CA TYR A 202 -6.07 2.80 6.23
C TYR A 202 -4.97 1.93 6.86
N ALA A 203 -4.89 1.87 8.20
CA ALA A 203 -3.89 1.08 8.91
C ALA A 203 -4.00 -0.42 8.58
N ALA A 204 -5.21 -0.98 8.59
CA ALA A 204 -5.45 -2.36 8.20
C ALA A 204 -5.00 -2.64 6.75
N SER A 205 -5.19 -1.67 5.85
CA SER A 205 -4.77 -1.77 4.46
C SER A 205 -3.26 -1.67 4.26
N VAL A 206 -2.56 -0.86 5.06
CA VAL A 206 -1.09 -0.86 5.11
C VAL A 206 -0.57 -2.22 5.56
N MET A 207 -1.12 -2.78 6.63
CA MET A 207 -0.73 -4.09 7.14
C MET A 207 -1.01 -5.22 6.13
N PHE A 208 -2.14 -5.15 5.43
CA PHE A 208 -2.46 -6.07 4.35
C PHE A 208 -1.47 -5.98 3.19
N GLY A 209 -1.13 -4.78 2.73
CA GLY A 209 -0.14 -4.59 1.67
C GLY A 209 1.25 -5.14 2.05
N TYR A 210 1.67 -4.91 3.29
CA TYR A 210 2.89 -5.46 3.84
C TYR A 210 2.90 -7.00 3.83
N PHE A 211 1.83 -7.61 4.36
CA PHE A 211 1.62 -9.05 4.35
C PHE A 211 1.66 -9.61 2.92
N LEU A 212 0.86 -9.02 2.03
CA LEU A 212 0.70 -9.48 0.66
C LEU A 212 2.04 -9.46 -0.08
N ARG A 213 2.84 -8.40 0.10
CA ARG A 213 4.16 -8.31 -0.51
C ARG A 213 5.10 -9.42 -0.03
N ARG A 214 5.08 -9.71 1.27
CA ARG A 214 5.91 -10.76 1.87
C ARG A 214 5.50 -12.16 1.39
N VAL A 215 4.21 -12.44 1.33
CA VAL A 215 3.70 -13.71 0.81
C VAL A 215 3.99 -13.85 -0.67
N ASP A 216 3.73 -12.83 -1.48
CA ASP A 216 3.95 -12.88 -2.93
C ASP A 216 5.43 -13.13 -3.23
N GLN A 217 6.37 -12.44 -2.56
CA GLN A 217 7.81 -12.72 -2.71
C GLN A 217 8.15 -14.17 -2.34
N ARG A 218 7.68 -14.67 -1.21
CA ARG A 218 7.92 -16.05 -0.78
C ARG A 218 7.34 -17.06 -1.76
N PHE A 219 6.11 -16.82 -2.22
CA PHE A 219 5.42 -17.65 -3.20
C PHE A 219 6.17 -17.67 -4.53
N GLN A 220 6.63 -16.53 -5.05
CA GLN A 220 7.41 -16.49 -6.29
C GLN A 220 8.75 -17.22 -6.15
N LEU A 221 9.40 -17.11 -4.99
CA LEU A 221 10.63 -17.86 -4.70
C LEU A 221 10.39 -19.36 -4.65
N GLU A 222 9.37 -19.83 -3.92
CA GLU A 222 8.99 -21.25 -3.89
C GLU A 222 8.51 -21.75 -5.27
N LYS A 223 7.97 -20.87 -6.11
CA LYS A 223 7.54 -21.18 -7.49
C LYS A 223 8.75 -21.39 -8.38
N ALA A 224 9.75 -20.53 -8.25
CA ALA A 224 11.02 -20.64 -8.96
C ALA A 224 11.84 -21.87 -8.51
N LEU A 225 11.77 -22.22 -7.23
CA LEU A 225 12.44 -23.42 -6.67
C LEU A 225 11.68 -24.72 -6.95
N GLY A 226 10.44 -24.65 -7.46
CA GLY A 226 9.61 -25.82 -7.77
C GLY A 226 9.09 -26.57 -6.53
N THR A 227 9.18 -25.98 -5.34
CA THR A 227 8.77 -26.60 -4.06
C THR A 227 7.30 -26.35 -3.71
N LEU A 228 6.58 -25.61 -4.55
CA LEU A 228 5.19 -25.24 -4.30
C LEU A 228 4.27 -26.48 -4.36
N PRO A 229 3.31 -26.62 -3.42
CA PRO A 229 2.22 -27.57 -3.55
C PRO A 229 1.28 -27.12 -4.69
N LEU A 230 1.70 -27.41 -5.92
CA LEU A 230 0.89 -27.24 -7.12
C LEU A 230 -0.28 -28.23 -7.04
N SER A 231 -1.43 -27.86 -7.60
CA SER A 231 -2.49 -28.86 -7.85
C SER A 231 -1.87 -30.02 -8.61
N LYS A 232 -2.29 -31.27 -8.31
CA LYS A 232 -1.83 -32.44 -9.07
C LYS A 232 -1.97 -32.21 -10.57
N GLU A 233 -3.00 -31.48 -10.98
CA GLU A 233 -3.26 -31.10 -12.38
C GLU A 233 -2.20 -30.15 -12.96
N ASP A 234 -1.73 -29.17 -12.20
CA ASP A 234 -0.69 -28.21 -12.63
C ASP A 234 0.69 -28.85 -12.63
N ALA A 235 0.97 -29.72 -11.66
CA ALA A 235 2.20 -30.52 -11.64
C ALA A 235 2.24 -31.48 -12.83
N VAL A 236 1.12 -32.17 -13.12
CA VAL A 236 0.98 -33.05 -14.29
C VAL A 236 1.12 -32.26 -15.59
N ALA A 237 0.46 -31.11 -15.73
CA ALA A 237 0.57 -30.29 -16.94
C ALA A 237 1.98 -29.71 -17.17
N ARG A 238 2.76 -29.45 -16.12
CA ARG A 238 4.17 -29.07 -16.24
C ARG A 238 5.04 -30.26 -16.62
N LEU A 239 4.79 -31.42 -16.02
CA LEU A 239 5.51 -32.65 -16.31
C LEU A 239 5.27 -33.13 -17.75
N GLU A 240 4.02 -33.08 -18.22
CA GLU A 240 3.65 -33.38 -19.61
C GLU A 240 4.36 -32.46 -20.61
N ARG A 241 4.54 -31.16 -20.29
CA ARG A 241 5.31 -30.23 -21.14
C ARG A 241 6.81 -30.53 -21.13
N LEU A 242 7.37 -30.90 -19.98
CA LEU A 242 8.78 -31.31 -19.89
C LEU A 242 9.03 -32.62 -20.65
N PHE A 243 8.11 -33.58 -20.57
CA PHE A 243 8.18 -34.81 -21.35
C PHE A 243 8.03 -34.56 -22.84
N ALA A 244 7.08 -33.73 -23.27
CA ALA A 244 6.92 -33.36 -24.68
C ALA A 244 8.17 -32.63 -25.23
N ALA A 245 8.75 -31.71 -24.44
CA ALA A 245 9.97 -31.01 -24.84
C ALA A 245 11.19 -31.93 -24.91
N ALA A 246 11.27 -32.97 -24.05
CA ALA A 246 12.34 -33.97 -24.12
C ALA A 246 12.15 -34.94 -25.31
N GLU A 247 10.90 -35.32 -25.61
CA GLU A 247 10.57 -36.17 -26.76
C GLU A 247 10.89 -35.48 -28.09
N ASP A 248 10.60 -34.17 -28.22
CA ASP A 248 10.97 -33.38 -29.39
C ASP A 248 12.50 -33.34 -29.63
N VAL A 249 13.30 -33.34 -28.56
CA VAL A 249 14.78 -33.38 -28.64
C VAL A 249 15.27 -34.76 -29.10
N GLU A 250 14.62 -35.86 -28.68
CA GLU A 250 14.97 -37.22 -29.10
C GLU A 250 14.60 -37.52 -30.56
N THR A 251 13.58 -36.87 -31.12
CA THR A 251 13.23 -36.98 -32.56
C THR A 251 14.07 -36.13 -33.51
N SER A 252 14.93 -35.24 -32.99
CA SER A 252 15.84 -34.44 -33.83
C SER A 252 17.12 -35.25 -34.16
N GLY A 253 17.12 -35.88 -35.33
CA GLY A 253 18.21 -36.76 -35.79
C GLY A 253 19.54 -36.08 -36.17
N ASN A 254 19.97 -35.00 -35.50
CA ASN A 254 21.29 -34.40 -35.74
C ASN A 254 21.87 -33.69 -34.50
N PRO A 255 23.01 -34.15 -33.93
CA PRO A 255 23.48 -33.74 -32.61
C PRO A 255 24.31 -32.45 -32.54
N ASP A 256 24.37 -31.63 -33.61
CA ASP A 256 25.39 -30.56 -33.71
C ASP A 256 24.84 -29.11 -33.75
N TRP A 257 23.53 -28.88 -33.54
CA TRP A 257 22.96 -27.52 -33.49
C TRP A 257 21.70 -27.38 -32.61
N ALA A 258 21.74 -27.91 -31.38
CA ALA A 258 20.68 -27.64 -30.41
C ALA A 258 20.89 -26.23 -29.82
N ASP A 259 20.19 -25.24 -30.38
CA ASP A 259 20.03 -23.94 -29.72
C ASP A 259 19.24 -24.15 -28.42
N ALA A 260 19.80 -23.70 -27.30
CA ALA A 260 19.21 -23.89 -25.98
C ALA A 260 17.97 -22.98 -25.84
N THR A 261 16.84 -23.39 -26.40
CA THR A 261 15.57 -22.71 -26.21
C THR A 261 15.15 -22.84 -24.75
N THR A 262 15.34 -21.78 -23.97
CA THR A 262 14.81 -21.64 -22.62
C THR A 262 13.28 -21.65 -22.71
N VAL A 263 12.65 -22.74 -22.28
CA VAL A 263 11.19 -22.89 -22.33
C VAL A 263 10.55 -21.96 -21.29
N ASP A 264 9.76 -21.00 -21.76
CA ASP A 264 9.06 -20.03 -20.91
C ASP A 264 7.79 -20.68 -20.31
N LEU A 265 7.93 -21.20 -19.09
CA LEU A 265 6.95 -22.05 -18.39
C LEU A 265 5.62 -21.36 -18.02
N ASP A 266 5.47 -20.05 -18.26
CA ASP A 266 4.30 -19.24 -17.86
C ASP A 266 3.41 -18.81 -19.06
N SER A 267 3.65 -19.30 -20.29
CA SER A 267 2.79 -19.01 -21.45
C SER A 267 1.49 -19.85 -21.46
N PRO A 268 0.32 -19.26 -21.81
CA PRO A 268 -0.94 -20.00 -21.90
C PRO A 268 -0.89 -21.05 -23.02
N SER A 269 -1.36 -22.26 -22.73
CA SER A 269 -1.31 -23.43 -23.62
C SER A 269 -2.00 -23.18 -24.97
N PRO A 270 -1.38 -23.52 -26.12
CA PRO A 270 -2.15 -23.70 -27.35
C PRO A 270 -2.98 -24.98 -27.23
N SER A 271 -4.28 -24.90 -27.52
CA SER A 271 -5.17 -26.06 -27.58
C SER A 271 -4.82 -26.93 -28.79
N SER A 272 -4.04 -27.99 -28.58
CA SER A 272 -3.76 -29.02 -29.59
C SER A 272 -4.95 -29.99 -29.69
N SER A 273 -5.59 -29.99 -30.85
CA SER A 273 -6.59 -30.99 -31.22
C SER A 273 -5.88 -32.24 -31.72
N PHE A 274 -5.78 -33.26 -30.88
CA PHE A 274 -5.34 -34.60 -31.27
C PHE A 274 -6.36 -35.22 -32.25
N SER A 275 -6.00 -35.32 -33.53
CA SER A 275 -6.69 -36.21 -34.47
C SER A 275 -5.87 -37.47 -34.65
N ARG A 276 -6.36 -38.55 -34.04
CA ARG A 276 -5.79 -39.89 -34.06
C ARG A 276 -6.04 -40.52 -35.43
N GLY A 277 -4.98 -40.75 -36.21
CA GLY A 277 -5.05 -41.41 -37.52
C GLY A 277 -5.43 -42.89 -37.38
N SER A 278 -6.45 -43.31 -38.15
CA SER A 278 -6.76 -44.72 -38.43
C SER A 278 -6.39 -44.99 -39.88
N ILE A 279 -5.60 -46.04 -40.08
CA ILE A 279 -5.28 -46.66 -41.36
C ILE A 279 -6.48 -47.52 -41.77
N ASP A 280 -6.91 -47.45 -43.03
CA ASP A 280 -7.18 -48.62 -43.91
C ASP A 280 -7.56 -48.18 -45.34
N ASP A 281 -7.07 -48.99 -46.29
CA ASP A 281 -7.11 -49.01 -47.75
C ASP A 281 -8.47 -48.73 -48.44
N GLU A 282 -8.50 -48.04 -49.59
CA GLU A 282 -8.58 -48.63 -50.95
C GLU A 282 -8.61 -47.56 -52.07
N ARG A 283 -8.30 -47.98 -53.30
CA ARG A 283 -7.90 -47.21 -54.49
C ARG A 283 -9.09 -46.58 -55.25
N ASP A 284 -8.90 -45.37 -55.79
CA ASP A 284 -8.82 -45.06 -57.23
C ASP A 284 -8.89 -43.53 -57.50
N ALA A 285 -8.14 -43.09 -58.52
CA ALA A 285 -7.99 -41.70 -58.98
C ALA A 285 -8.97 -41.37 -60.15
N PRO A 286 -8.91 -40.22 -60.83
CA PRO A 286 -8.73 -38.82 -60.41
C PRO A 286 -9.81 -37.86 -60.99
N SER A 287 -9.67 -36.55 -60.72
CA SER A 287 -9.84 -35.40 -61.65
C SER A 287 -10.96 -34.36 -61.42
N ALA A 288 -10.57 -33.12 -61.77
CA ALA A 288 -11.33 -31.88 -62.02
C ALA A 288 -11.93 -31.17 -60.79
N SER A 289 -11.39 -30.05 -60.29
CA SER A 289 -11.30 -28.70 -60.86
C SER A 289 -12.63 -27.98 -61.10
N THR A 290 -12.67 -26.72 -60.66
CA THR A 290 -13.49 -25.58 -61.13
C THR A 290 -14.84 -25.28 -60.43
N SER A 291 -14.77 -24.20 -59.63
CA SER A 291 -15.64 -23.00 -59.64
C SER A 291 -17.15 -23.14 -59.78
N SER A 292 -17.89 -22.51 -58.88
CA SER A 292 -18.76 -21.37 -59.24
C SER A 292 -19.40 -20.71 -58.02
N SER A 293 -19.21 -19.41 -57.94
CA SER A 293 -19.98 -18.45 -57.16
C SER A 293 -21.41 -18.34 -57.69
N GLY A 294 -22.39 -18.17 -56.79
CA GLY A 294 -23.77 -17.81 -57.17
C GLY A 294 -24.73 -17.78 -55.98
N PRO A 295 -25.31 -16.62 -55.61
CA PRO A 295 -26.17 -16.47 -54.45
C PRO A 295 -27.64 -16.75 -54.78
N GLY A 296 -28.41 -17.26 -53.82
CA GLY A 296 -29.84 -17.50 -53.98
C GLY A 296 -30.56 -17.52 -52.64
N SER A 297 -31.34 -16.47 -52.40
CA SER A 297 -32.19 -16.26 -51.24
C SER A 297 -33.27 -17.36 -51.09
N GLY A 298 -33.51 -17.80 -49.85
CA GLY A 298 -34.64 -18.66 -49.50
C GLY A 298 -35.00 -18.50 -48.02
N LEU A 299 -36.13 -17.85 -47.77
CA LEU A 299 -36.78 -17.71 -46.47
C LEU A 299 -37.22 -19.09 -45.94
N GLY A 300 -37.13 -19.31 -44.62
CA GLY A 300 -37.95 -20.35 -44.00
C GLY A 300 -37.42 -20.93 -42.68
N SER A 301 -38.19 -20.65 -41.63
CA SER A 301 -38.44 -21.52 -40.47
C SER A 301 -37.34 -21.68 -39.42
N GLY A 302 -37.69 -21.22 -38.22
CA GLY A 302 -36.86 -21.36 -37.03
C GLY A 302 -36.77 -22.79 -36.53
N SER A 303 -35.58 -23.12 -36.05
CA SER A 303 -35.35 -24.05 -34.95
C SER A 303 -33.91 -23.89 -34.50
N GLY A 304 -33.65 -22.87 -33.66
CA GLY A 304 -32.38 -22.79 -32.94
C GLY A 304 -32.28 -23.97 -31.97
N PRO A 305 -31.18 -24.73 -31.94
CA PRO A 305 -31.00 -25.72 -30.89
C PRO A 305 -30.88 -24.98 -29.57
N ARG A 306 -31.82 -25.30 -28.67
CA ARG A 306 -31.82 -24.93 -27.26
C ARG A 306 -30.43 -25.18 -26.68
N ARG A 307 -29.75 -24.08 -26.37
CA ARG A 307 -28.58 -24.08 -25.49
C ARG A 307 -29.09 -24.53 -24.13
N ALA A 308 -28.90 -25.81 -23.84
CA ALA A 308 -29.15 -26.38 -22.52
C ALA A 308 -28.29 -25.57 -21.53
N ALA A 309 -28.98 -24.79 -20.70
CA ALA A 309 -28.39 -24.10 -19.59
C ALA A 309 -27.93 -25.17 -18.59
N SER A 310 -26.63 -25.45 -18.58
CA SER A 310 -25.98 -26.04 -17.41
C SER A 310 -25.94 -24.98 -16.31
N PRO A 311 -26.55 -25.23 -15.14
CA PRO A 311 -26.36 -24.41 -13.97
C PRO A 311 -25.15 -24.97 -13.23
N ASP A 312 -23.97 -24.48 -13.55
CA ASP A 312 -22.88 -24.53 -12.59
C ASP A 312 -22.16 -23.18 -12.61
N GLY A 313 -22.56 -22.35 -11.65
CA GLY A 313 -21.97 -21.06 -11.40
C GLY A 313 -20.53 -21.29 -10.96
N GLY A 314 -19.61 -21.16 -11.92
CA GLY A 314 -18.18 -21.19 -11.66
C GLY A 314 -17.83 -20.19 -10.56
N ARG A 315 -17.63 -20.70 -9.34
CA ARG A 315 -16.66 -20.10 -8.42
C ARG A 315 -15.35 -20.14 -9.19
N GLY A 316 -14.88 -18.98 -9.63
CA GLY A 316 -13.60 -18.86 -10.31
C GLY A 316 -12.55 -19.66 -9.54
N SER A 317 -11.77 -20.47 -10.26
CA SER A 317 -10.68 -21.24 -9.63
C SER A 317 -9.81 -20.25 -8.85
N LYS A 318 -9.78 -20.41 -7.53
CA LYS A 318 -8.91 -19.65 -6.62
C LYS A 318 -7.49 -19.58 -7.20
N SER A 319 -6.87 -18.40 -7.20
CA SER A 319 -5.46 -18.25 -7.61
C SER A 319 -4.53 -19.18 -6.82
N SER A 320 -3.40 -19.54 -7.44
CA SER A 320 -2.38 -20.38 -6.80
C SER A 320 -1.85 -19.73 -5.53
N LEU A 321 -1.59 -18.41 -5.56
CA LEU A 321 -1.27 -17.61 -4.37
C LEU A 321 -2.35 -17.69 -3.28
N ARG A 322 -3.64 -17.66 -3.63
CA ARG A 322 -4.72 -17.80 -2.65
C ARG A 322 -4.69 -19.16 -1.96
N ARG A 323 -4.51 -20.25 -2.71
CA ARG A 323 -4.38 -21.60 -2.13
C ARG A 323 -3.15 -21.70 -1.22
N TYR A 324 -2.06 -21.04 -1.61
CA TYR A 324 -0.84 -20.96 -0.81
C TYR A 324 -1.08 -20.24 0.52
N VAL A 325 -1.75 -19.09 0.52
CA VAL A 325 -2.14 -18.38 1.76
C VAL A 325 -3.10 -19.22 2.61
N GLU A 326 -4.06 -19.91 1.99
CA GLU A 326 -4.99 -20.79 2.71
C GLU A 326 -4.30 -22.03 3.33
N SER A 327 -3.08 -22.37 2.91
CA SER A 327 -2.30 -23.46 3.49
C SER A 327 -1.54 -23.06 4.76
N PHE A 328 -1.53 -21.78 5.13
CA PHE A 328 -0.80 -21.29 6.29
C PHE A 328 -1.54 -21.58 7.60
N ASP A 329 -0.80 -22.06 8.59
CA ASP A 329 -1.29 -22.13 9.97
C ASP A 329 -1.47 -20.73 10.56
N GLN A 330 -2.34 -20.59 11.56
CA GLN A 330 -2.62 -19.30 12.21
C GLN A 330 -1.34 -18.60 12.71
N ALA A 331 -0.39 -19.35 13.26
CA ALA A 331 0.89 -18.81 13.73
C ALA A 331 1.71 -18.22 12.57
N THR A 332 1.80 -18.94 11.45
CA THR A 332 2.55 -18.49 10.26
C THR A 332 1.89 -17.28 9.59
N MET A 333 0.57 -17.19 9.62
CA MET A 333 -0.15 -15.99 9.16
C MET A 333 0.18 -14.77 10.01
N VAL A 334 0.13 -14.90 11.34
CA VAL A 334 0.43 -13.80 12.27
C VAL A 334 1.89 -13.35 12.12
N GLU A 335 2.82 -14.29 12.01
CA GLU A 335 4.24 -13.99 11.81
C GLU A 335 4.47 -13.27 10.48
N THR A 336 3.80 -13.70 9.41
CA THR A 336 3.95 -13.11 8.07
C THR A 336 3.32 -11.72 7.98
N ALA A 337 2.17 -11.51 8.65
CA ALA A 337 1.47 -10.23 8.63
C ALA A 337 2.13 -9.14 9.49
N ARG A 338 3.07 -9.53 10.35
CA ARG A 338 3.74 -8.62 11.26
C ARG A 338 4.84 -7.79 10.58
N VAL A 339 4.84 -6.49 10.85
CA VAL A 339 5.99 -5.61 10.53
C VAL A 339 7.20 -6.01 11.39
N VAL A 340 8.32 -6.27 10.73
CA VAL A 340 9.49 -6.91 11.34
C VAL A 340 10.31 -5.93 12.19
N SER A 341 10.31 -4.64 11.83
CA SER A 341 11.10 -3.58 12.46
C SER A 341 10.30 -2.56 13.26
N VAL A 342 10.90 -2.05 14.34
CA VAL A 342 10.35 -0.95 15.15
C VAL A 342 10.21 0.32 14.31
N GLU A 343 11.19 0.57 13.44
CA GLU A 343 11.21 1.68 12.50
C GLU A 343 10.03 1.60 11.52
N GLY A 344 9.77 0.42 10.95
CA GLY A 344 8.63 0.21 10.07
C GLY A 344 7.29 0.43 10.78
N ALA A 345 7.14 -0.05 12.03
CA ALA A 345 5.93 0.19 12.82
C ALA A 345 5.72 1.68 13.11
N ALA A 346 6.80 2.42 13.45
CA ALA A 346 6.76 3.85 13.65
C ALA A 346 6.37 4.61 12.37
N LEU A 347 6.76 4.13 11.19
CA LEU A 347 6.35 4.70 9.91
C LEU A 347 4.86 4.54 9.62
N VAL A 348 4.28 3.37 9.94
CA VAL A 348 2.84 3.17 9.80
C VAL A 348 2.07 4.13 10.71
N GLU A 349 2.47 4.26 11.98
CA GLU A 349 1.84 5.21 12.92
C GLU A 349 2.02 6.65 12.46
N ARG A 350 3.19 7.00 11.93
CA ARG A 350 3.48 8.35 11.43
C ARG A 350 2.64 8.70 10.20
N GLN A 351 2.56 7.81 9.22
CA GLN A 351 1.80 8.04 7.99
C GLN A 351 0.29 8.13 8.29
N THR A 352 -0.22 7.21 9.10
CA THR A 352 -1.63 7.22 9.51
C THR A 352 -1.99 8.47 10.31
N SER A 353 -1.11 8.89 11.25
CA SER A 353 -1.32 10.11 12.04
C SER A 353 -1.18 11.38 11.21
N ALA A 354 -0.30 11.39 10.21
CA ALA A 354 -0.16 12.53 9.31
C ALA A 354 -1.42 12.74 8.46
N LEU A 355 -2.02 11.67 7.96
CA LEU A 355 -3.23 11.72 7.13
C LEU A 355 -4.48 12.06 7.92
N LEU A 356 -4.69 11.45 9.10
CA LEU A 356 -5.99 11.45 9.78
C LEU A 356 -5.98 12.12 11.15
N GLY A 357 -4.81 12.53 11.64
CA GLY A 357 -4.63 13.12 12.96
C GLY A 357 -4.25 12.09 14.02
N ASP A 358 -4.16 12.54 15.28
CA ASP A 358 -3.69 11.70 16.38
C ASP A 358 -4.66 10.54 16.66
N ILE A 359 -4.27 9.32 16.28
CA ILE A 359 -5.09 8.12 16.48
C ILE A 359 -5.51 7.95 17.94
N LYS A 360 -4.62 8.22 18.90
CA LYS A 360 -4.93 8.10 20.33
C LYS A 360 -6.07 9.01 20.78
N LYS A 361 -6.14 10.23 20.23
CA LYS A 361 -7.24 11.17 20.50
C LYS A 361 -8.53 10.68 19.87
N LEU A 362 -8.46 10.19 18.63
CA LEU A 362 -9.62 9.62 17.92
C LEU A 362 -10.17 8.37 18.63
N THR A 363 -9.31 7.49 19.15
CA THR A 363 -9.71 6.32 19.95
C THR A 363 -10.41 6.75 21.23
N ALA A 364 -9.87 7.72 21.96
CA ALA A 364 -10.48 8.22 23.20
C ALA A 364 -11.85 8.86 22.95
N GLN A 365 -11.97 9.71 21.91
CA GLN A 365 -13.25 10.29 21.50
C GLN A 365 -14.26 9.21 21.08
N MET A 366 -13.81 8.18 20.35
CA MET A 366 -14.69 7.09 19.94
C MET A 366 -15.15 6.26 21.15
N GLN A 367 -14.25 5.97 22.09
CA GLN A 367 -14.59 5.23 23.31
C GLN A 367 -15.55 6.01 24.21
N GLU A 368 -15.44 7.34 24.27
CA GLU A 368 -16.39 8.20 25.00
C GLU A 368 -17.80 8.15 24.39
N VAL A 369 -17.90 8.15 23.06
CA VAL A 369 -19.19 8.20 22.36
C VAL A 369 -19.86 6.83 22.23
N VAL A 370 -19.08 5.77 22.00
CA VAL A 370 -19.61 4.40 21.86
C VAL A 370 -19.81 3.74 23.22
N GLY A 371 -18.93 4.03 24.19
CA GLY A 371 -18.92 3.47 25.54
C GLY A 371 -18.60 1.97 25.57
N ASP A 372 -18.05 1.48 26.70
CA ASP A 372 -17.80 0.04 26.94
C ASP A 372 -19.10 -0.79 27.11
N ASN A 373 -20.27 -0.17 26.99
CA ASN A 373 -21.58 -0.76 27.26
C ASN A 373 -22.31 -1.28 26.00
N ALA A 374 -21.63 -1.36 24.85
CA ALA A 374 -22.22 -1.99 23.68
C ALA A 374 -22.35 -3.51 23.93
N SER A 375 -23.59 -3.98 24.05
CA SER A 375 -23.88 -5.40 24.28
C SER A 375 -23.59 -6.29 23.05
N SER A 376 -23.45 -5.65 21.88
CA SER A 376 -23.19 -6.31 20.58
C SER A 376 -22.41 -5.38 19.64
N MET A 377 -21.57 -5.96 18.78
CA MET A 377 -20.83 -5.26 17.71
C MET A 377 -21.77 -4.46 16.79
N GLN A 378 -22.96 -4.98 16.51
CA GLN A 378 -23.92 -4.30 15.65
C GLN A 378 -24.47 -3.00 16.28
N GLU A 379 -24.67 -3.02 17.60
CA GLU A 379 -25.14 -1.87 18.36
C GLU A 379 -24.08 -0.76 18.42
N ALA A 380 -22.79 -1.15 18.50
CA ALA A 380 -21.66 -0.24 18.41
C ALA A 380 -21.59 0.45 17.04
N ILE A 381 -21.79 -0.30 15.95
CA ILE A 381 -21.80 0.25 14.59
C ILE A 381 -22.97 1.24 14.40
N GLU A 382 -24.15 0.92 14.90
CA GLU A 382 -25.31 1.82 14.80
C GLU A 382 -25.14 3.10 15.63
N ARG A 383 -24.61 2.99 16.87
CA ARG A 383 -24.26 4.17 17.67
C ARG A 383 -23.22 5.04 16.99
N MET A 384 -22.23 4.41 16.37
CA MET A 384 -21.21 5.10 15.61
C MET A 384 -21.80 5.82 14.39
N ALA A 385 -22.73 5.19 13.66
CA ALA A 385 -23.42 5.83 12.55
C ALA A 385 -24.21 7.09 13.01
N LYS A 386 -24.92 7.00 14.14
CA LYS A 386 -25.62 8.14 14.74
C LYS A 386 -24.66 9.24 15.21
N ALA A 387 -23.51 8.88 15.78
CA ALA A 387 -22.48 9.82 16.19
C ALA A 387 -21.86 10.60 15.02
N VAL A 388 -21.66 9.92 13.88
CA VAL A 388 -21.19 10.52 12.63
C VAL A 388 -22.26 11.45 12.04
N GLU A 389 -23.54 11.09 12.13
CA GLU A 389 -24.64 11.94 11.67
C GLU A 389 -24.74 13.25 12.49
N HIS A 390 -24.58 13.16 13.81
CA HIS A 390 -24.65 14.30 14.73
C HIS A 390 -23.34 15.09 14.92
N ASP A 391 -22.27 14.76 14.17
CA ASP A 391 -20.94 15.39 14.28
C ASP A 391 -20.37 15.39 15.71
N MET A 392 -20.63 14.32 16.46
CA MET A 392 -20.12 14.12 17.83
C MET A 392 -18.66 13.64 17.86
N VAL A 393 -18.15 13.18 16.72
CA VAL A 393 -16.77 12.72 16.49
C VAL A 393 -16.21 13.45 15.28
N GLU A 394 -14.89 13.51 15.15
CA GLU A 394 -14.25 14.05 13.94
C GLU A 394 -14.65 13.21 12.72
N THR A 395 -15.30 13.85 11.75
CA THR A 395 -15.79 13.20 10.53
C THR A 395 -15.01 13.66 9.30
N VAL A 396 -15.01 12.79 8.29
CA VAL A 396 -14.49 13.08 6.95
C VAL A 396 -15.55 12.70 5.92
N THR A 397 -15.74 13.57 4.94
CA THR A 397 -16.64 13.37 3.80
C THR A 397 -15.82 13.35 2.52
N MET A 398 -15.95 12.29 1.74
CA MET A 398 -15.20 12.11 0.48
C MET A 398 -16.02 11.30 -0.52
N GLN A 399 -15.64 11.34 -1.79
CA GLN A 399 -16.20 10.42 -2.79
C GLN A 399 -15.76 8.96 -2.56
N VAL A 400 -16.58 8.00 -3.00
CA VAL A 400 -16.22 6.56 -3.01
C VAL A 400 -14.94 6.31 -3.83
N THR A 401 -14.66 7.09 -4.87
CA THR A 401 -13.39 7.08 -5.61
C THR A 401 -12.19 7.42 -4.73
N THR A 402 -12.29 8.47 -3.93
CA THR A 402 -11.26 8.89 -2.97
C THR A 402 -11.07 7.82 -1.90
N GLN A 403 -12.15 7.23 -1.40
CA GLN A 403 -12.06 6.11 -0.46
C GLN A 403 -11.33 4.90 -1.09
N ARG A 404 -11.68 4.50 -2.32
CA ARG A 404 -10.96 3.44 -3.05
C ARG A 404 -9.48 3.78 -3.23
N ARG A 405 -9.16 5.03 -3.61
CA ARG A 405 -7.79 5.51 -3.74
C ARG A 405 -7.04 5.37 -2.42
N SER A 406 -7.63 5.77 -1.30
CA SER A 406 -6.99 5.71 0.01
C SER A 406 -6.64 4.29 0.46
N VAL A 407 -7.50 3.32 0.15
CA VAL A 407 -7.23 1.91 0.42
C VAL A 407 -6.10 1.39 -0.47
N LEU A 408 -6.13 1.69 -1.78
CA LEU A 408 -5.08 1.24 -2.71
C LEU A 408 -3.72 1.90 -2.42
N GLU A 409 -3.71 3.18 -2.04
CA GLU A 409 -2.50 3.89 -1.61
C GLU A 409 -1.92 3.28 -0.33
N ALA A 410 -2.79 2.93 0.64
CA ALA A 410 -2.36 2.24 1.86
C ALA A 410 -1.73 0.86 1.55
N VAL A 411 -2.35 0.08 0.65
CA VAL A 411 -1.81 -1.23 0.21
C VAL A 411 -0.45 -1.05 -0.49
N ALA A 412 -0.32 -0.05 -1.37
CA ALA A 412 0.95 0.29 -2.01
C ALA A 412 2.02 0.71 -1.00
N PHE A 413 1.65 1.57 -0.03
CA PHE A 413 2.54 2.03 1.03
C PHE A 413 3.06 0.86 1.87
N GLY A 414 2.19 -0.07 2.26
CA GLY A 414 2.58 -1.29 2.98
C GLY A 414 3.53 -2.18 2.18
N SER A 415 3.31 -2.27 0.87
CA SER A 415 4.18 -3.03 -0.04
C SER A 415 5.57 -2.41 -0.18
N PHE A 416 5.65 -1.09 -0.36
CA PHE A 416 6.94 -0.38 -0.40
C PHE A 416 7.65 -0.39 0.93
N LEU A 417 6.90 -0.32 2.04
CA LEU A 417 7.48 -0.45 3.37
C LEU A 417 8.22 -1.78 3.48
N ARG A 418 7.62 -2.89 3.03
CA ARG A 418 8.29 -4.20 3.04
C ARG A 418 9.54 -4.23 2.14
N ASP A 419 9.48 -3.62 0.96
CA ASP A 419 10.63 -3.57 0.04
C ASP A 419 11.80 -2.74 0.59
N VAL A 420 11.51 -1.56 1.13
CA VAL A 420 12.53 -0.68 1.75
C VAL A 420 13.11 -1.31 3.01
N GLU A 421 12.27 -1.95 3.81
CA GLU A 421 12.72 -2.68 5.01
C GLU A 421 13.62 -3.85 4.65
N GLY A 422 13.26 -4.65 3.62
CA GLY A 422 14.11 -5.71 3.11
C GLY A 422 15.46 -5.19 2.63
N TRP A 423 15.45 -4.14 1.82
CA TRP A 423 16.68 -3.51 1.32
C TRP A 423 17.59 -3.00 2.45
N VAL A 424 17.05 -2.25 3.41
CA VAL A 424 17.84 -1.75 4.55
C VAL A 424 18.37 -2.89 5.42
N GLN A 425 17.57 -3.94 5.62
CA GLN A 425 17.98 -5.10 6.40
C GLN A 425 19.12 -5.87 5.72
N ASP A 426 18.98 -6.14 4.43
CA ASP A 426 19.90 -7.00 3.68
C ASP A 426 21.25 -6.32 3.44
N GLU A 427 21.27 -5.01 3.17
CA GLU A 427 22.51 -4.28 2.83
C GLU A 427 23.21 -3.64 4.04
N TYR A 428 22.45 -3.22 5.06
CA TYR A 428 23.00 -2.43 6.17
C TYR A 428 22.78 -3.05 7.56
N ALA A 429 21.85 -4.00 7.71
CA ALA A 429 21.51 -4.64 8.98
C ALA A 429 21.30 -3.64 10.14
N LEU A 430 20.65 -2.51 9.84
CA LEU A 430 20.46 -1.39 10.77
C LEU A 430 19.15 -1.46 11.56
N LEU A 431 18.18 -2.26 11.13
CA LEU A 431 16.84 -2.27 11.72
C LEU A 431 16.81 -2.92 13.10
N THR A 432 15.87 -2.45 13.93
CA THR A 432 15.61 -3.01 15.24
C THR A 432 14.47 -4.04 15.14
N PRO A 433 14.71 -5.34 15.28
CA PRO A 433 13.66 -6.36 15.18
C PRO A 433 12.69 -6.24 16.36
N ILE A 434 11.38 -6.35 16.09
CA ILE A 434 10.37 -6.35 17.15
C ILE A 434 10.27 -7.77 17.77
N PRO A 435 10.32 -7.94 19.11
CA PRO A 435 10.31 -9.26 19.76
C PRO A 435 9.09 -10.11 19.39
N PRO A 436 9.20 -11.45 19.18
CA PRO A 436 8.10 -12.31 18.76
C PRO A 436 6.88 -12.20 19.70
N PRO A 437 5.65 -12.33 19.18
CA PRO A 437 4.46 -12.23 20.02
C PRO A 437 4.46 -13.43 20.98
N GLN A 438 4.28 -13.16 22.27
CA GLN A 438 4.07 -14.22 23.25
C GLN A 438 2.66 -14.79 23.00
N LEU A 439 2.60 -15.89 22.24
CA LEU A 439 1.36 -16.65 22.12
C LEU A 439 1.01 -17.23 23.50
N PRO A 440 -0.26 -17.17 23.94
CA PRO A 440 -0.66 -17.81 25.18
C PRO A 440 -0.32 -19.32 25.13
N PRO A 441 0.18 -19.91 26.23
CA PRO A 441 0.56 -21.32 26.26
C PRO A 441 -0.69 -22.18 26.03
N GLY A 442 -0.81 -22.78 24.83
CA GLY A 442 -1.94 -23.64 24.47
C GLY A 442 -2.24 -23.77 22.97
N ALA A 443 -1.57 -23.01 22.09
CA ALA A 443 -1.82 -23.05 20.63
C ALA A 443 -0.75 -23.83 19.83
N ALA A 444 0.14 -24.56 20.50
CA ALA A 444 1.03 -25.52 19.85
C ALA A 444 0.47 -26.93 20.06
N VAL A 445 -0.35 -27.40 19.10
CA VAL A 445 -0.67 -28.81 18.90
C VAL A 445 -0.54 -29.10 17.42
#